data_AF-A0A7C6B449-F1
#
_entry.id   AF-A0A7C6B449-F1
#
_cell.length_a   1.000
_cell.length_b   1.000
_cell.length_c   1.000
_cell.angle_alpha   90.00
_cell.angle_beta   90.00
_cell.angle_gamma   90.00
#
_symmetry.space_group_name_H-M   'P 1'
#
loop_
_entity.id
_entity.type
_entity.pdbx_description
1 polymer ?
#
loop_
_entity_poly.entity_id
_entity_poly.type
_entity_poly.pdbx_seq_one_letter_code
_entity_poly.pdbx_strand_id
1 'polypeptide(L)'
;HDIKEEIRRLPQFHDQLWDLFKPVRNKKDMEQFEQLLADEALRQEFYARLKAFSRCLHISLSSDKLFDVFDEAKIDALKRDWKQFSELKRSVQLRYQETVDVREFEPKIQKLLDDHVVAMPAETIIEVVNINDPDALKAVVEETGVSEASRADRIASATRKVITEKMDEDPSFYKQFSELLEETIRAYREKRLSERDYLSSVVDLASKVSRRDRGRDVPASIRNDDDAQALFGILDGQIKDRTGQPVTGDDAAEIAVEIIAIIKDHLIVDIWSNDVAQNRLRNAIDDYFFDVLRDQKGIGFDVDTLDELELRIMNLARARFPA
;
A
#
# COMPACT_ATOMS: atom_id res chain seq x y z
N HIS A 1 12.59 34.90 25.26
CA HIS A 1 12.63 34.80 23.79
C HIS A 1 11.79 35.96 23.27
N ASP A 2 12.30 36.78 22.35
CA ASP A 2 11.56 37.97 21.90
C ASP A 2 10.38 37.51 21.05
N ILE A 3 9.17 37.63 21.60
CA ILE A 3 7.93 37.24 20.94
C ILE A 3 7.78 37.99 19.60
N LYS A 4 8.35 39.19 19.45
CA LYS A 4 8.35 39.92 18.17
C LYS A 4 9.20 39.24 17.09
N GLU A 5 10.30 38.58 17.46
CA GLU A 5 11.12 37.81 16.52
C GLU A 5 10.37 36.57 16.01
N GLU A 6 9.65 35.85 16.89
CA GLU A 6 8.83 34.72 16.47
C GLU A 6 7.69 35.17 15.55
N ILE A 7 7.01 36.28 15.85
CA ILE A 7 5.96 36.86 14.99
C ILE A 7 6.54 37.22 13.60
N ARG A 8 7.75 37.79 13.52
CA ARG A 8 8.40 38.14 12.24
C ARG A 8 8.74 36.92 11.38
N ARG A 9 8.88 35.74 11.96
CA ARG A 9 9.14 34.48 11.23
C ARG A 9 7.89 33.86 10.64
N LEU A 10 6.70 34.31 11.02
CA LEU A 10 5.43 33.75 10.56
C LEU A 10 5.27 33.76 9.02
N PRO A 11 5.60 34.84 8.28
CA PRO A 11 5.56 34.84 6.82
C PRO A 11 6.56 33.88 6.20
N GLN A 12 7.75 33.73 6.80
CA GLN A 12 8.76 32.79 6.30
C GLN A 12 8.26 31.35 6.33
N PHE A 13 7.63 30.92 7.43
CA PHE A 13 7.05 29.58 7.53
C PHE A 13 5.86 29.40 6.58
N HIS A 14 5.05 30.44 6.40
CA HIS A 14 3.94 30.44 5.44
C HIS A 14 4.43 30.30 4.00
N ASP A 15 5.47 31.04 3.60
CA ASP A 15 6.09 30.95 2.28
C ASP A 15 6.75 29.59 2.05
N GLN A 16 7.45 29.05 3.06
CA GLN A 16 8.02 27.70 3.00
C GLN A 16 6.96 26.62 2.80
N LEU A 17 5.77 26.78 3.39
CA LEU A 17 4.65 25.87 3.19
C LEU A 17 4.12 25.95 1.75
N TRP A 18 3.91 27.17 1.25
CA TRP A 18 3.47 27.41 -0.13
C TRP A 18 4.48 26.98 -1.19
N ASP A 19 5.77 27.02 -0.87
CA ASP A 19 6.86 26.61 -1.75
C ASP A 19 6.75 25.16 -2.21
N LEU A 20 6.22 24.27 -1.37
CA LEU A 20 5.96 22.88 -1.72
C LEU A 20 4.95 22.76 -2.87
N PHE A 21 3.99 23.69 -2.94
CA PHE A 21 2.88 23.65 -3.88
C PHE A 21 3.09 24.56 -5.11
N LYS A 22 4.31 25.07 -5.34
CA LYS A 22 4.67 25.78 -6.59
C LYS A 22 4.31 25.02 -7.87
N PRO A 23 4.45 23.67 -7.94
CA PRO A 23 4.06 22.91 -9.13
C PRO A 23 2.54 22.85 -9.39
N VAL A 24 1.71 23.12 -8.37
CA VAL A 24 0.25 23.07 -8.49
C VAL A 24 -0.25 24.25 -9.31
N ARG A 25 -0.77 23.97 -10.50
CA ARG A 25 -1.22 25.01 -11.45
C ARG A 25 -2.51 25.66 -11.00
N ASN A 26 -3.45 24.88 -10.47
CA ASN A 26 -4.74 25.39 -9.99
C ASN A 26 -4.82 25.33 -8.45
N LYS A 27 -4.56 26.47 -7.80
CA LYS A 27 -4.60 26.58 -6.33
C LYS A 27 -6.01 26.45 -5.72
N LYS A 28 -7.06 26.32 -6.53
CA LYS A 28 -8.44 26.07 -6.08
C LYS A 28 -8.85 24.61 -6.17
N ASP A 29 -8.00 23.77 -6.76
CA ASP A 29 -8.30 22.37 -7.04
C ASP A 29 -7.62 21.47 -6.00
N MET A 30 -8.36 21.08 -4.97
CA MET A 30 -7.85 20.26 -3.86
C MET A 30 -7.22 18.95 -4.36
N GLU A 31 -7.75 18.37 -5.43
CA GLU A 31 -7.25 17.13 -6.02
C GLU A 31 -5.77 17.26 -6.45
N GLN A 32 -5.38 18.40 -7.02
CA GLN A 32 -3.99 18.60 -7.44
C GLN A 32 -3.01 18.69 -6.26
N PHE A 33 -3.46 19.20 -5.12
CA PHE A 33 -2.66 19.22 -3.91
C PHE A 33 -2.51 17.81 -3.35
N GLU A 34 -3.60 17.05 -3.28
CA GLU A 34 -3.58 15.67 -2.79
C GLU A 34 -2.71 14.77 -3.67
N GLN A 35 -2.81 14.88 -5.00
CA GLN A 35 -1.97 14.14 -5.94
C GLN A 35 -0.49 14.47 -5.83
N LEU A 36 -0.13 15.74 -5.56
CA LEU A 36 1.27 16.11 -5.34
C LEU A 36 1.82 15.45 -4.07
N LEU A 37 0.98 15.29 -3.04
CA LEU A 37 1.31 14.66 -1.77
C LEU A 37 1.19 13.12 -1.81
N ALA A 38 1.02 12.54 -3.00
CA ALA A 38 1.08 11.10 -3.20
C ALA A 38 2.50 10.55 -3.01
N ASP A 39 3.53 11.40 -3.14
CA ASP A 39 4.91 11.09 -2.76
C ASP A 39 5.07 11.21 -1.23
N GLU A 40 5.56 10.14 -0.60
CA GLU A 40 5.69 10.06 0.86
C GLU A 40 6.69 11.08 1.41
N ALA A 41 7.82 11.32 0.73
CA ALA A 41 8.81 12.27 1.20
C ALA A 41 8.28 13.72 1.16
N LEU A 42 7.59 14.10 0.08
CA LEU A 42 6.92 15.39 -0.02
C LEU A 42 5.81 15.54 1.02
N ARG A 43 5.08 14.46 1.30
CA ARG A 43 4.02 14.44 2.30
C ARG A 43 4.55 14.64 3.73
N GLN A 44 5.62 13.94 4.10
CA GLN A 44 6.27 14.13 5.41
C GLN A 44 6.86 15.55 5.54
N GLU A 45 7.46 16.08 4.48
CA GLU A 45 7.96 17.47 4.46
C GLU A 45 6.81 18.48 4.64
N PHE A 46 5.67 18.26 3.98
CA PHE A 46 4.46 19.05 4.17
C PHE A 46 3.99 19.04 5.63
N TYR A 47 3.95 17.87 6.27
CA TYR A 47 3.55 17.76 7.69
C TYR A 47 4.50 18.50 8.62
N ALA A 48 5.81 18.39 8.39
CA ALA A 48 6.81 19.10 9.17
C ALA A 48 6.67 20.62 9.05
N ARG A 49 6.51 21.13 7.82
CA ARG A 49 6.33 22.58 7.57
C ARG A 49 5.01 23.10 8.12
N LEU A 50 3.91 22.36 7.96
CA LEU A 50 2.62 22.73 8.52
C LEU A 50 2.70 22.78 10.06
N LYS A 51 3.39 21.85 10.70
CA LYS A 51 3.59 21.85 12.16
C LYS A 51 4.38 23.06 12.64
N ALA A 52 5.47 23.41 11.95
CA ALA A 52 6.26 24.60 12.25
C ALA A 52 5.43 25.90 12.10
N PHE A 53 4.70 26.02 10.99
CA PHE A 53 3.79 27.15 10.74
C PHE A 53 2.69 27.24 11.80
N SER A 54 2.03 26.13 12.12
CA SER A 54 0.97 26.05 13.13
C SER A 54 1.44 26.52 14.51
N ARG A 55 2.63 26.06 14.92
CA ARG A 55 3.24 26.45 16.21
C ARG A 55 3.54 27.94 16.25
N CYS A 56 4.14 28.49 15.19
CA CYS A 56 4.46 29.90 15.10
C CYS A 56 3.20 30.77 15.09
N LEU A 57 2.17 30.36 14.34
CA LEU A 57 0.87 31.04 14.27
C LEU A 57 0.21 31.07 15.65
N HIS A 58 0.21 29.95 16.38
CA HIS A 58 -0.38 29.88 17.71
C HIS A 58 0.31 30.80 18.74
N ILE A 59 1.65 30.80 18.77
CA ILE A 59 2.42 31.72 19.63
C ILE A 59 2.11 33.17 19.27
N SER A 60 2.02 33.46 17.97
CA SER A 60 1.73 34.79 17.45
C SER A 60 0.33 35.28 17.83
N LEU A 61 -0.70 34.43 17.70
CA LEU A 61 -2.09 34.75 18.07
C LEU A 61 -2.30 34.92 19.58
N SER A 62 -1.43 34.32 20.40
CA SER A 62 -1.48 34.46 21.87
C SER A 62 -0.80 35.73 22.38
N SER A 63 -0.32 36.61 21.49
CA SER A 63 0.46 37.80 21.84
C SER A 63 -0.26 39.07 21.40
N ASP A 64 -0.43 40.01 22.34
CA ASP A 64 -1.01 41.34 22.08
C ASP A 64 -0.19 42.15 21.06
N LYS A 65 1.08 41.79 20.85
CA LYS A 65 2.01 42.43 19.92
C LYS A 65 1.83 42.01 18.46
N LEU A 66 0.89 41.10 18.16
CA LEU A 66 0.67 40.63 16.78
C LEU A 66 0.27 41.78 15.85
N PHE A 67 -0.65 42.61 16.31
CA PHE A 67 -1.17 43.76 15.58
C PHE A 67 -0.15 44.91 15.46
N ASP A 68 0.98 44.86 16.19
CA ASP A 68 2.12 45.78 15.98
C ASP A 68 2.89 45.44 14.70
N VAL A 69 2.77 44.20 14.19
CA VAL A 69 3.61 43.67 13.10
C VAL A 69 2.78 43.35 11.86
N PHE A 70 1.54 42.88 12.03
CA PHE A 70 0.64 42.54 10.93
C PHE A 70 -0.70 43.25 11.07
N ASP A 71 -1.31 43.58 9.93
CA ASP A 71 -2.70 44.03 9.89
C ASP A 71 -3.67 42.85 10.01
N GLU A 72 -4.92 43.17 10.32
CA GLU A 72 -5.99 42.20 10.49
C GLU A 72 -6.19 41.34 9.22
N ALA A 73 -6.10 41.97 8.03
CA ALA A 73 -6.24 41.30 6.75
C ALA A 73 -5.17 40.21 6.53
N LYS A 74 -3.90 40.47 6.88
CA LYS A 74 -2.82 39.48 6.77
C LYS A 74 -2.99 38.34 7.76
N ILE A 75 -3.41 38.66 8.99
CA ILE A 75 -3.68 37.65 10.03
C ILE A 75 -4.81 36.71 9.56
N ASP A 76 -5.88 37.26 9.00
CA ASP A 76 -7.01 36.47 8.49
C ASP A 76 -6.64 35.58 7.31
N ALA A 77 -5.78 36.07 6.40
CA ALA A 77 -5.26 35.26 5.30
C ALA A 77 -4.43 34.07 5.84
N LEU A 78 -3.55 34.30 6.82
CA LEU A 78 -2.73 33.25 7.43
C LEU A 78 -3.60 32.19 8.15
N LYS A 79 -4.64 32.62 8.88
CA LYS A 79 -5.61 31.72 9.52
C LYS A 79 -6.37 30.86 8.50
N ARG A 80 -6.81 31.48 7.39
CA ARG A 80 -7.53 30.78 6.32
C ARG A 80 -6.66 29.72 5.66
N ASP A 81 -5.43 30.07 5.30
CA ASP A 81 -4.50 29.13 4.67
C ASP A 81 -4.15 27.99 5.62
N TRP A 82 -3.91 28.27 6.91
CA TRP A 82 -3.70 27.24 7.92
C TRP A 82 -4.84 26.23 7.97
N LYS A 83 -6.09 26.71 7.94
CA LYS A 83 -7.29 25.85 7.96
C LYS A 83 -7.33 24.96 6.72
N GLN A 84 -7.14 25.54 5.53
CA GLN A 84 -7.10 24.78 4.28
C GLN A 84 -6.01 23.71 4.28
N PHE A 85 -4.80 24.03 4.77
CA PHE A 85 -3.71 23.06 4.86
C PHE A 85 -3.96 21.98 5.92
N SER A 86 -4.66 22.30 7.01
CA SER A 86 -5.04 21.32 8.02
C SER A 86 -6.08 20.33 7.49
N GLU A 87 -7.06 20.83 6.73
CA GLU A 87 -8.04 20.01 6.00
C GLU A 87 -7.34 19.14 4.95
N LEU A 88 -6.41 19.71 4.17
CA LEU A 88 -5.57 18.96 3.22
C LEU A 88 -4.78 17.85 3.92
N LYS A 89 -4.12 18.12 5.05
CA LYS A 89 -3.40 17.11 5.83
C LYS A 89 -4.33 15.95 6.20
N ARG A 90 -5.52 16.25 6.74
CA ARG A 90 -6.50 15.21 7.11
C ARG A 90 -6.96 14.41 5.89
N SER A 91 -7.30 15.08 4.79
CA SER A 91 -7.73 14.41 3.55
C SER A 91 -6.65 13.46 3.01
N VAL A 92 -5.40 13.92 2.98
CA VAL A 92 -4.25 13.14 2.54
C VAL A 92 -3.97 11.95 3.47
N GLN A 93 -4.05 12.13 4.79
CA GLN A 93 -3.91 11.03 5.76
C GLN A 93 -4.96 9.94 5.54
N LEU A 94 -6.20 10.33 5.24
CA LEU A 94 -7.29 9.40 4.94
C LEU A 94 -7.10 8.72 3.59
N ARG A 95 -6.70 9.49 2.56
CA ARG A 95 -6.42 8.99 1.20
C ARG A 95 -5.34 7.92 1.21
N TYR A 96 -4.27 8.13 1.97
CA TYR A 96 -3.11 7.23 2.04
C TYR A 96 -3.10 6.32 3.29
N GLN A 97 -4.23 6.22 4.00
CA GLN A 97 -4.45 5.33 5.14
C GLN A 97 -3.42 5.44 6.26
N GLU A 98 -2.95 6.65 6.50
CA GLU A 98 -2.04 6.93 7.60
C GLU A 98 -2.80 6.95 8.92
N THR A 99 -2.13 6.52 10.00
CA THR A 99 -2.72 6.61 11.33
C THR A 99 -2.88 8.07 11.71
N VAL A 100 -4.13 8.51 11.85
CA VAL A 100 -4.44 9.86 12.34
C VAL A 100 -4.14 9.89 13.83
N ASP A 101 -2.96 10.39 14.20
CA ASP A 101 -2.69 10.71 15.60
C ASP A 101 -3.48 11.98 15.95
N VAL A 102 -4.69 11.78 16.50
CA VAL A 102 -5.61 12.83 16.94
C VAL A 102 -4.97 13.76 17.99
N ARG A 103 -3.81 13.38 18.57
CA ARG A 103 -3.08 14.16 19.57
C ARG A 103 -2.17 15.25 18.99
N GLU A 104 -1.90 15.27 17.69
CA GLU A 104 -0.96 16.26 17.11
C GLU A 104 -1.53 17.68 17.02
N PHE A 105 -2.85 17.83 16.97
CA PHE A 105 -3.48 19.15 17.08
C PHE A 105 -3.80 19.39 18.55
N GLU A 106 -2.99 20.21 19.21
CA GLU A 106 -3.32 20.65 20.57
C GLU A 106 -4.75 21.21 20.56
N PRO A 107 -5.69 20.67 21.36
CA PRO A 107 -7.09 21.13 21.41
C PRO A 107 -7.24 22.64 21.64
N LYS A 108 -6.19 23.28 22.16
CA LYS A 108 -6.08 24.73 22.36
C LYS A 108 -5.96 25.52 21.06
N ILE A 109 -5.25 24.98 20.05
CA ILE A 109 -5.08 25.63 18.73
C ILE A 109 -6.39 25.61 17.97
N GLN A 110 -7.07 24.46 17.94
CA GLN A 110 -8.38 24.29 17.31
C GLN A 110 -9.40 25.27 17.89
N LYS A 111 -9.51 25.31 19.23
CA LYS A 111 -10.47 26.15 19.95
C LYS A 111 -10.25 27.66 19.76
N LEU A 112 -9.00 28.12 19.77
CA LEU A 112 -8.66 29.53 19.51
C LEU A 112 -8.97 29.98 18.07
N LEU A 113 -9.08 29.05 17.12
CA LEU A 113 -9.34 29.34 15.72
C LEU A 113 -10.81 29.15 15.35
N ASP A 114 -11.49 28.18 15.96
CA ASP A 114 -12.94 28.01 15.88
C ASP A 114 -13.68 29.25 16.41
N ASP A 115 -13.13 29.93 17.42
CA ASP A 115 -13.65 31.21 17.93
C ASP A 115 -13.52 32.36 16.91
N HIS A 116 -12.69 32.22 15.86
CA HIS A 116 -12.31 33.30 14.94
C HIS A 116 -12.51 33.02 13.44
N VAL A 117 -12.97 31.83 13.02
CA VAL A 117 -13.16 31.47 11.61
C VAL A 117 -14.51 30.80 11.39
N VAL A 118 -15.40 31.46 10.64
CA VAL A 118 -16.73 30.94 10.27
C VAL A 118 -16.61 29.57 9.60
N ALA A 119 -17.43 28.63 10.07
CA ALA A 119 -17.48 27.23 9.64
C ALA A 119 -17.77 27.09 8.14
N MET A 120 -16.96 26.27 7.46
CA MET A 120 -17.32 25.66 6.18
C MET A 120 -17.95 24.28 6.45
N PRO A 121 -18.72 23.70 5.51
CA PRO A 121 -19.67 22.64 5.80
C PRO A 121 -19.03 21.30 6.19
N ALA A 122 -19.88 20.45 6.75
CA ALA A 122 -19.59 19.25 7.50
C ALA A 122 -18.51 18.32 6.91
N GLU A 123 -17.64 17.88 7.82
CA GLU A 123 -16.67 16.81 7.63
C GLU A 123 -17.33 15.55 7.07
N THR A 124 -16.90 15.09 5.90
CA THR A 124 -17.10 13.69 5.54
C THR A 124 -16.13 12.88 6.39
N ILE A 125 -16.66 12.10 7.34
CA ILE A 125 -15.85 11.12 8.07
C ILE A 125 -15.49 10.02 7.07
N ILE A 126 -14.26 10.07 6.56
CA ILE A 126 -13.74 9.06 5.62
C ILE A 126 -13.23 7.88 6.45
N GLU A 127 -13.81 6.70 6.25
CA GLU A 127 -13.41 5.48 6.95
C GLU A 127 -12.25 4.76 6.25
N VAL A 128 -11.46 4.05 7.05
CA VAL A 128 -10.38 3.17 6.57
C VAL A 128 -10.98 2.06 5.72
N VAL A 129 -10.41 1.83 4.55
CA VAL A 129 -10.93 0.82 3.61
C VAL A 129 -10.44 -0.57 4.04
N ASN A 130 -11.38 -1.48 4.32
CA ASN A 130 -11.09 -2.89 4.49
C ASN A 130 -11.36 -3.65 3.19
N ILE A 131 -10.32 -4.01 2.44
CA ILE A 131 -10.50 -4.75 1.16
C ILE A 131 -10.98 -6.19 1.36
N ASN A 132 -10.84 -6.75 2.56
CA ASN A 132 -11.35 -8.09 2.87
C ASN A 132 -12.86 -8.09 3.07
N ASP A 133 -13.49 -6.91 3.18
CA ASP A 133 -14.93 -6.72 3.24
C ASP A 133 -15.44 -6.23 1.87
N PRO A 134 -16.15 -7.08 1.09
CA PRO A 134 -16.68 -6.70 -0.21
C PRO A 134 -17.67 -5.52 -0.14
N ASP A 135 -18.39 -5.36 0.96
CA ASP A 135 -19.36 -4.29 1.12
C ASP A 135 -18.66 -2.97 1.44
N ALA A 136 -17.57 -3.01 2.23
CA ALA A 136 -16.70 -1.85 2.43
C ALA A 136 -16.04 -1.38 1.12
N LEU A 137 -15.61 -2.31 0.27
CA LEU A 137 -15.04 -1.97 -1.05
C LEU A 137 -16.09 -1.30 -1.96
N LYS A 138 -17.31 -1.84 -2.00
CA LYS A 138 -18.43 -1.23 -2.75
C LYS A 138 -18.78 0.15 -2.24
N ALA A 139 -18.83 0.35 -0.92
CA ALA A 139 -19.13 1.64 -0.32
C ALA A 139 -18.17 2.74 -0.78
N VAL A 140 -16.87 2.43 -0.89
CA VAL A 140 -15.87 3.37 -1.42
C VAL A 140 -16.08 3.64 -2.91
N VAL A 141 -16.43 2.62 -3.70
CA VAL A 141 -16.69 2.78 -5.14
C VAL A 141 -17.93 3.63 -5.39
N GLU A 142 -18.99 3.45 -4.61
CA GLU A 142 -20.28 4.15 -4.75
C GLU A 142 -20.28 5.53 -4.08
N GLU A 143 -19.20 5.91 -3.39
CA GLU A 143 -19.10 7.19 -2.70
C GLU A 143 -19.26 8.38 -3.66
N THR A 144 -20.14 9.31 -3.28
CA THR A 144 -20.46 10.51 -4.06
C THR A 144 -19.81 11.74 -3.44
N GLY A 145 -19.45 12.71 -4.29
CA GLY A 145 -18.74 13.93 -3.84
C GLY A 145 -17.22 13.80 -3.78
N VAL A 146 -16.67 12.65 -4.16
CA VAL A 146 -15.23 12.35 -4.20
C VAL A 146 -14.85 11.92 -5.63
N SER A 147 -13.67 12.33 -6.10
CA SER A 147 -13.18 11.99 -7.45
C SER A 147 -13.00 10.47 -7.62
N GLU A 148 -13.05 9.96 -8.86
CA GLU A 148 -12.73 8.55 -9.14
C GLU A 148 -11.27 8.25 -8.75
N ALA A 149 -10.36 9.19 -9.00
CA ALA A 149 -8.97 9.12 -8.60
C ALA A 149 -8.78 8.98 -7.08
N SER A 150 -9.47 9.80 -6.29
CA SER A 150 -9.40 9.75 -4.82
C SER A 150 -9.94 8.43 -4.26
N ARG A 151 -11.04 7.90 -4.84
CA ARG A 151 -11.56 6.57 -4.47
C ARG A 151 -10.55 5.47 -4.82
N ALA A 152 -9.92 5.57 -5.99
CA ALA A 152 -8.91 4.62 -6.43
C ALA A 152 -7.66 4.64 -5.54
N ASP A 153 -7.13 5.81 -5.19
CA ASP A 153 -5.98 5.97 -4.29
C ASP A 153 -6.24 5.35 -2.91
N ARG A 154 -7.46 5.49 -2.38
CA ARG A 154 -7.87 4.89 -1.11
C ARG A 154 -7.85 3.37 -1.17
N ILE A 155 -8.43 2.79 -2.21
CA ILE A 155 -8.43 1.33 -2.40
C ILE A 155 -7.00 0.85 -2.65
N ALA A 156 -6.19 1.56 -3.43
CA ALA A 156 -4.80 1.21 -3.71
C ALA A 156 -3.96 1.18 -2.43
N SER A 157 -4.12 2.18 -1.56
CA SER A 157 -3.44 2.23 -0.27
C SER A 157 -3.85 1.07 0.64
N ALA A 158 -5.14 0.72 0.64
CA ALA A 158 -5.70 -0.43 1.36
C ALA A 158 -5.05 -1.74 0.90
N THR A 159 -5.00 -1.91 -0.42
CA THR A 159 -4.43 -3.08 -1.08
C THR A 159 -2.94 -3.19 -0.78
N ARG A 160 -2.19 -2.09 -0.89
CA ARG A 160 -0.76 -2.05 -0.55
C ARG A 160 -0.52 -2.46 0.91
N LYS A 161 -1.35 -1.97 1.84
CA LYS A 161 -1.25 -2.33 3.26
C LYS A 161 -1.45 -3.83 3.47
N VAL A 162 -2.51 -4.42 2.92
CA VAL A 162 -2.77 -5.86 3.05
C VAL A 162 -1.69 -6.70 2.38
N ILE A 163 -1.21 -6.30 1.20
CA ILE A 163 -0.08 -6.95 0.52
C ILE A 163 1.16 -6.95 1.42
N THR A 164 1.45 -5.82 2.07
CA THR A 164 2.62 -5.67 2.95
C THR A 164 2.47 -6.53 4.21
N GLU A 165 1.30 -6.47 4.87
CA GLU A 165 1.03 -7.24 6.09
C GLU A 165 1.04 -8.75 5.86
N LYS A 166 0.59 -9.21 4.70
CA LYS A 166 0.53 -10.64 4.35
C LYS A 166 1.69 -11.12 3.48
N MET A 167 2.67 -10.25 3.19
CA MET A 167 3.81 -10.58 2.33
C MET A 167 4.52 -11.86 2.78
N ASP A 168 4.67 -12.01 4.11
CA ASP A 168 5.35 -13.15 4.73
C ASP A 168 4.54 -14.46 4.63
N GLU A 169 3.26 -14.44 4.26
CA GLU A 169 2.41 -15.63 4.13
C GLU A 169 2.53 -16.30 2.75
N ASP A 170 2.72 -15.50 1.69
CA ASP A 170 2.89 -15.98 0.30
C ASP A 170 3.67 -14.92 -0.52
N PRO A 171 5.01 -14.86 -0.37
CA PRO A 171 5.83 -13.81 -0.98
C PRO A 171 5.71 -13.77 -2.51
N SER A 172 5.54 -14.93 -3.16
CA SER A 172 5.40 -15.04 -4.61
C SER A 172 4.12 -14.35 -5.09
N PHE A 173 3.00 -14.66 -4.43
CA PHE A 173 1.71 -14.05 -4.73
C PHE A 173 1.71 -12.54 -4.46
N TYR A 174 2.05 -12.13 -3.25
CA TYR A 174 1.94 -10.73 -2.84
C TYR A 174 2.92 -9.81 -3.57
N LYS A 175 4.12 -10.30 -3.93
CA LYS A 175 5.07 -9.54 -4.75
C LYS A 175 4.51 -9.22 -6.14
N GLN A 176 3.91 -10.20 -6.82
CA GLN A 176 3.30 -9.97 -8.13
C GLN A 176 2.20 -8.90 -8.08
N PHE A 177 1.29 -8.99 -7.09
CA PHE A 177 0.24 -7.99 -6.92
C PHE A 177 0.78 -6.62 -6.51
N SER A 178 1.88 -6.58 -5.73
CA SER A 178 2.57 -5.34 -5.41
C SER A 178 3.09 -4.65 -6.67
N GLU A 179 3.75 -5.39 -7.55
CA GLU A 179 4.30 -4.88 -8.82
C GLU A 179 3.19 -4.36 -9.74
N LEU A 180 2.11 -5.13 -9.90
CA LEU A 180 0.93 -4.74 -10.69
C LEU A 180 0.27 -3.47 -10.14
N LEU A 181 0.15 -3.37 -8.81
CA LEU A 181 -0.42 -2.20 -8.16
C LEU A 181 0.43 -0.95 -8.38
N GLU A 182 1.75 -1.06 -8.19
CA GLU A 182 2.68 0.06 -8.44
C GLU A 182 2.69 0.47 -9.92
N GLU A 183 2.65 -0.48 -10.85
CA GLU A 183 2.53 -0.18 -12.27
C GLU A 183 1.24 0.56 -12.60
N THR A 184 0.11 0.12 -12.03
CA THR A 184 -1.20 0.75 -12.22
C THR A 184 -1.19 2.20 -11.71
N ILE A 185 -0.65 2.43 -10.52
CA ILE A 185 -0.50 3.78 -9.93
C ILE A 185 0.41 4.64 -10.81
N ARG A 186 1.54 4.10 -11.27
CA ARG A 186 2.49 4.81 -12.13
C ARG A 186 1.84 5.20 -13.46
N ALA A 187 1.13 4.27 -14.10
CA ALA A 187 0.44 4.53 -15.36
C ALA A 187 -0.61 5.64 -15.23
N TYR A 188 -1.34 5.69 -14.12
CA TYR A 188 -2.25 6.80 -13.82
C TYR A 188 -1.51 8.13 -13.64
N ARG A 189 -0.43 8.16 -12.82
CA ARG A 189 0.38 9.37 -12.60
C ARG A 189 1.01 9.90 -13.89
N GLU A 190 1.41 9.01 -14.79
CA GLU A 190 1.94 9.34 -16.12
C GLU A 190 0.83 9.69 -17.14
N LYS A 191 -0.43 9.77 -16.70
CA LYS A 191 -1.62 10.10 -17.51
C LYS A 191 -1.88 9.13 -18.66
N ARG A 192 -1.44 7.87 -18.51
CA ARG A 192 -1.73 6.78 -19.45
C ARG A 192 -3.08 6.10 -19.17
N LEU A 193 -3.64 6.31 -17.97
CA LEU A 193 -4.95 5.81 -17.57
C LEU A 193 -5.91 6.98 -17.29
N SER A 194 -7.19 6.79 -17.62
CA SER A 194 -8.26 7.67 -17.13
C SER A 194 -8.56 7.38 -15.65
N GLU A 195 -9.21 8.30 -14.95
CA GLU A 195 -9.60 8.08 -13.54
C GLU A 195 -10.52 6.85 -13.39
N ARG A 196 -11.46 6.68 -14.33
CA ARG A 196 -12.36 5.54 -14.38
C ARG A 196 -11.63 4.22 -14.56
N ASP A 197 -10.67 4.17 -15.48
CA ASP A 197 -9.90 2.95 -15.75
C ASP A 197 -8.93 2.65 -14.59
N TYR A 198 -8.41 3.69 -13.94
CA TYR A 198 -7.60 3.56 -12.72
C TYR A 198 -8.43 2.96 -11.58
N LEU A 199 -9.61 3.51 -11.29
CA LEU A 199 -10.52 2.99 -10.27
C LEU A 199 -10.90 1.53 -10.56
N SER A 200 -11.29 1.22 -11.80
CA SER A 200 -11.64 -0.15 -12.20
C SER A 200 -10.48 -1.13 -11.98
N SER A 201 -9.26 -0.75 -12.35
CA SER A 201 -8.09 -1.62 -12.25
C SER A 201 -7.71 -1.90 -10.79
N VAL A 202 -7.77 -0.86 -9.94
CA VAL A 202 -7.46 -1.00 -8.52
C VAL A 202 -8.53 -1.82 -7.79
N VAL A 203 -9.81 -1.67 -8.13
CA VAL A 203 -10.90 -2.50 -7.57
C VAL A 203 -10.73 -3.97 -7.93
N ASP A 204 -10.37 -4.27 -9.18
CA ASP A 204 -10.09 -5.64 -9.63
C ASP A 204 -8.90 -6.25 -8.88
N LEU A 205 -7.78 -5.51 -8.77
CA LEU A 205 -6.61 -5.93 -8.00
C LEU A 205 -6.96 -6.17 -6.52
N ALA A 206 -7.67 -5.24 -5.88
CA ALA A 206 -8.10 -5.38 -4.48
C ALA A 206 -8.97 -6.63 -4.27
N SER A 207 -9.90 -6.89 -5.20
CA SER A 207 -10.78 -8.06 -5.16
C SER A 207 -10.00 -9.37 -5.29
N LYS A 208 -9.00 -9.41 -6.19
CA LYS A 208 -8.14 -10.58 -6.38
C LYS A 208 -7.25 -10.84 -5.16
N VAL A 209 -6.64 -9.79 -4.61
CA VAL A 209 -5.83 -9.89 -3.37
C VAL A 209 -6.68 -10.39 -2.20
N SER A 210 -7.89 -9.84 -2.04
CA SER A 210 -8.84 -10.20 -0.97
C SER A 210 -9.27 -11.68 -1.04
N ARG A 211 -9.56 -12.17 -2.24
CA ARG A 211 -9.98 -13.57 -2.48
C ARG A 211 -8.81 -14.55 -2.57
N ARG A 212 -7.56 -14.06 -2.51
CA ARG A 212 -6.35 -14.82 -2.90
C ARG A 212 -6.51 -15.46 -4.28
N ASP A 213 -7.24 -14.78 -5.16
CA ASP A 213 -7.50 -15.25 -6.52
C ASP A 213 -6.22 -15.07 -7.34
N ARG A 214 -5.60 -16.19 -7.70
CA ARG A 214 -4.38 -16.22 -8.51
C ARG A 214 -4.66 -15.95 -10.00
N GLY A 215 -5.91 -15.65 -10.38
CA GLY A 215 -6.33 -15.39 -11.75
C GLY A 215 -6.18 -16.60 -12.68
N ARG A 216 -6.01 -17.79 -12.10
CA ARG A 216 -5.79 -19.06 -12.80
C ARG A 216 -6.96 -20.00 -12.54
N ASP A 217 -7.33 -20.78 -13.54
CA ASP A 217 -8.25 -21.90 -13.37
C ASP A 217 -7.58 -22.92 -12.44
N VAL A 218 -7.82 -22.77 -11.14
CA VAL A 218 -7.30 -23.68 -10.12
C VAL A 218 -7.95 -25.04 -10.34
N PRO A 219 -7.17 -26.09 -10.59
CA PRO A 219 -7.67 -27.45 -10.74
C PRO A 219 -8.58 -27.88 -9.60
N ALA A 220 -9.62 -28.66 -9.93
CA ALA A 220 -10.60 -29.12 -8.94
C ALA A 220 -9.96 -29.94 -7.81
N SER A 221 -8.84 -30.60 -8.09
CA SER A 221 -8.04 -31.40 -7.14
C SER A 221 -7.49 -30.59 -5.96
N ILE A 222 -7.14 -29.32 -6.18
CA ILE A 222 -6.50 -28.46 -5.17
C ILE A 222 -7.39 -27.30 -4.71
N ARG A 223 -8.65 -27.24 -5.17
CA ARG A 223 -9.58 -26.13 -4.89
C ARG A 223 -9.81 -25.87 -3.39
N ASN A 224 -9.66 -26.88 -2.55
CA ASN A 224 -9.84 -26.76 -1.10
C ASN A 224 -8.53 -26.88 -0.31
N ASP A 225 -7.37 -26.89 -0.98
CA ASP A 225 -6.04 -26.98 -0.37
C ASP A 225 -5.26 -25.70 -0.64
N ASP A 226 -5.32 -24.76 0.30
CA ASP A 226 -4.65 -23.45 0.19
C ASP A 226 -3.14 -23.56 0.00
N ASP A 227 -2.49 -24.59 0.59
CA ASP A 227 -1.05 -24.81 0.49
C ASP A 227 -0.69 -25.28 -0.91
N ALA A 228 -1.42 -26.27 -1.42
CA ALA A 228 -1.25 -26.77 -2.77
C ALA A 228 -1.54 -25.71 -3.83
N GLN A 229 -2.52 -24.81 -3.61
CA GLN A 229 -2.75 -23.70 -4.53
C GLN A 229 -1.63 -22.67 -4.55
N ALA A 230 -0.98 -22.41 -3.42
CA ALA A 230 0.17 -21.52 -3.37
C ALA A 230 1.34 -22.09 -4.16
N LEU A 231 1.60 -23.38 -3.96
CA LEU A 231 2.66 -24.06 -4.69
C LEU A 231 2.33 -24.21 -6.18
N PHE A 232 1.09 -24.51 -6.52
CA PHE A 232 0.60 -24.50 -7.91
C PHE A 232 0.87 -23.14 -8.58
N GLY A 233 0.67 -22.03 -7.86
CA GLY A 233 0.99 -20.70 -8.35
C GLY A 233 2.48 -20.50 -8.68
N ILE A 234 3.39 -21.22 -8.01
CA ILE A 234 4.82 -21.18 -8.30
C ILE A 234 5.15 -22.07 -9.51
N LEU A 235 4.47 -23.20 -9.68
CA LEU A 235 4.85 -24.23 -10.66
C LEU A 235 4.17 -24.06 -12.03
N ASP A 236 2.91 -23.64 -12.05
CA ASP A 236 2.08 -23.61 -13.25
C ASP A 236 2.67 -22.67 -14.32
N GLY A 237 3.00 -23.27 -15.47
CA GLY A 237 3.64 -22.59 -16.60
C GLY A 237 5.14 -22.30 -16.45
N GLN A 238 5.77 -22.59 -15.31
CA GLN A 238 7.21 -22.40 -15.11
C GLN A 238 8.04 -23.59 -15.57
N ILE A 239 7.42 -24.77 -15.57
CA ILE A 239 8.07 -26.04 -15.89
C ILE A 239 7.67 -26.47 -17.30
N LYS A 240 8.57 -27.11 -18.04
CA LYS A 240 8.31 -27.62 -19.39
C LYS A 240 8.43 -29.13 -19.48
N ASP A 241 7.61 -29.76 -20.29
CA ASP A 241 7.73 -31.18 -20.60
C ASP A 241 8.87 -31.46 -21.62
N ARG A 242 9.12 -32.74 -21.92
CA ARG A 242 10.08 -33.18 -22.96
C ARG A 242 9.81 -32.61 -24.36
N THR A 243 8.61 -32.10 -24.64
CA THR A 243 8.23 -31.49 -25.92
C THR A 243 8.43 -29.96 -25.92
N GLY A 244 8.84 -29.39 -24.78
CA GLY A 244 9.01 -27.96 -24.57
C GLY A 244 7.70 -27.23 -24.28
N GLN A 245 6.59 -27.96 -24.06
CA GLN A 245 5.31 -27.38 -23.68
C GLN A 245 5.27 -27.11 -22.18
N PRO A 246 4.69 -25.98 -21.74
CA PRO A 246 4.55 -25.70 -20.32
C PRO A 246 3.61 -26.71 -19.65
N VAL A 247 4.03 -27.24 -18.50
CA VAL A 247 3.19 -28.06 -17.62
C VAL A 247 2.21 -27.11 -16.93
N THR A 248 0.91 -27.36 -17.11
CA THR A 248 -0.16 -26.50 -16.61
C THR A 248 -1.35 -27.32 -16.14
N GLY A 249 -2.26 -26.70 -15.38
CA GLY A 249 -3.52 -27.32 -15.00
C GLY A 249 -3.34 -28.53 -14.07
N ASP A 250 -4.06 -29.63 -14.35
CA ASP A 250 -4.12 -30.80 -13.45
C ASP A 250 -2.74 -31.41 -13.15
N ASP A 251 -1.84 -31.46 -14.14
CA ASP A 251 -0.48 -31.99 -13.96
C ASP A 251 0.35 -31.13 -13.01
N ALA A 252 0.28 -29.80 -13.16
CA ALA A 252 0.97 -28.88 -12.25
C ALA A 252 0.36 -28.92 -10.83
N ALA A 253 -0.94 -29.17 -10.70
CA ALA A 253 -1.59 -29.34 -9.41
C ALA A 253 -1.18 -30.66 -8.72
N GLU A 254 -1.00 -31.74 -9.47
CA GLU A 254 -0.50 -33.01 -8.91
C GLU A 254 0.92 -32.82 -8.33
N ILE A 255 1.81 -32.19 -9.11
CA ILE A 255 3.17 -31.86 -8.66
C ILE A 255 3.14 -30.98 -7.40
N ALA A 256 2.23 -30.00 -7.35
CA ALA A 256 2.07 -29.16 -6.18
C ALA A 256 1.67 -29.95 -4.94
N VAL A 257 0.72 -30.89 -5.06
CA VAL A 257 0.31 -31.74 -3.94
C VAL A 257 1.47 -32.62 -3.45
N GLU A 258 2.21 -33.22 -4.37
CA GLU A 258 3.34 -34.11 -4.05
C GLU A 258 4.46 -33.36 -3.31
N ILE A 259 4.83 -32.15 -3.76
CA ILE A 259 5.85 -31.34 -3.09
C ILE A 259 5.36 -30.83 -1.72
N ILE A 260 4.08 -30.44 -1.58
CA ILE A 260 3.51 -30.10 -0.26
C ILE A 260 3.58 -31.29 0.69
N ALA A 261 3.34 -32.52 0.21
CA ALA A 261 3.51 -33.72 1.02
C ALA A 261 4.96 -33.92 1.46
N ILE A 262 5.93 -33.73 0.55
CA ILE A 262 7.38 -33.78 0.89
C ILE A 262 7.72 -32.75 1.97
N ILE A 263 7.24 -31.51 1.83
CA ILE A 263 7.44 -30.47 2.84
C ILE A 263 6.90 -30.93 4.18
N LYS A 264 5.64 -31.37 4.23
CA LYS A 264 4.96 -31.80 5.46
C LYS A 264 5.66 -32.98 6.15
N ASP A 265 6.18 -33.93 5.38
CA ASP A 265 6.94 -35.08 5.91
C ASP A 265 8.29 -34.69 6.55
N HIS A 266 8.87 -33.56 6.11
CA HIS A 266 10.14 -33.06 6.62
C HIS A 266 9.99 -31.95 7.66
N LEU A 267 8.76 -31.51 7.97
CA LEU A 267 8.51 -30.52 9.01
C LEU A 267 8.86 -31.08 10.39
N ILE A 268 9.89 -30.47 11.00
CA ILE A 268 10.29 -30.71 12.38
C ILE A 268 10.25 -29.39 13.15
N VAL A 269 10.22 -29.49 14.49
CA VAL A 269 10.36 -28.31 15.38
C VAL A 269 11.64 -27.56 15.04
N ASP A 270 11.55 -26.23 14.95
CA ASP A 270 12.66 -25.32 14.67
C ASP A 270 13.37 -25.53 13.31
N ILE A 271 12.72 -26.17 12.32
CA ILE A 271 13.32 -26.44 10.99
C ILE A 271 13.99 -25.20 10.36
N TRP A 272 13.37 -24.02 10.49
CA TRP A 272 13.86 -22.77 9.87
C TRP A 272 15.10 -22.17 10.55
N SER A 273 15.52 -22.71 11.68
CA SER A 273 16.77 -22.37 12.35
C SER A 273 17.84 -23.47 12.24
N ASN A 274 17.47 -24.62 11.65
CA ASN A 274 18.31 -25.80 11.55
C ASN A 274 18.74 -26.05 10.10
N ASP A 275 19.97 -25.63 9.76
CA ASP A 275 20.53 -25.77 8.42
C ASP A 275 20.56 -27.24 7.94
N VAL A 276 20.78 -28.19 8.84
CA VAL A 276 20.80 -29.62 8.48
C VAL A 276 19.40 -30.09 8.08
N ALA A 277 18.36 -29.64 8.79
CA ALA A 277 16.98 -29.98 8.45
C ALA A 277 16.51 -29.30 7.15
N GLN A 278 16.89 -28.03 6.95
CA GLN A 278 16.63 -27.33 5.69
C GLN A 278 17.31 -28.02 4.51
N ASN A 279 18.59 -28.40 4.64
CA ASN A 279 19.30 -29.12 3.57
C ASN A 279 18.69 -30.49 3.27
N ARG A 280 18.14 -31.19 4.27
CA ARG A 280 17.39 -32.43 4.02
C ARG A 280 16.11 -32.20 3.22
N LEU A 281 15.36 -31.15 3.55
CA LEU A 281 14.17 -30.78 2.79
C LEU A 281 14.53 -30.39 1.35
N ARG A 282 15.58 -29.57 1.16
CA ARG A 282 16.08 -29.21 -0.18
C ARG A 282 16.43 -30.44 -0.99
N ASN A 283 17.25 -31.33 -0.44
CA ASN A 283 17.62 -32.58 -1.10
C ASN A 283 16.40 -33.43 -1.46
N ALA A 284 15.39 -33.52 -0.58
CA ALA A 284 14.17 -34.27 -0.88
C ALA A 284 13.35 -33.66 -2.03
N ILE A 285 13.34 -32.33 -2.12
CA ILE A 285 12.73 -31.60 -3.24
C ILE A 285 13.54 -31.85 -4.53
N ASP A 286 14.87 -31.77 -4.48
CA ASP A 286 15.76 -32.04 -5.62
C ASP A 286 15.59 -33.48 -6.13
N ASP A 287 15.62 -34.46 -5.22
CA ASP A 287 15.41 -35.88 -5.54
C ASP A 287 14.05 -36.04 -6.24
N TYR A 288 13.01 -35.34 -5.81
CA TYR A 288 11.72 -35.35 -6.49
C TYR A 288 11.76 -34.76 -7.90
N PHE A 289 12.43 -33.61 -8.08
CA PHE A 289 12.60 -33.00 -9.40
C PHE A 289 13.37 -33.92 -10.37
N PHE A 290 14.46 -34.55 -9.92
CA PHE A 290 15.27 -35.41 -10.78
C PHE A 290 14.69 -36.81 -10.97
N ASP A 291 14.36 -37.53 -9.90
CA ASP A 291 13.97 -38.94 -9.99
C ASP A 291 12.52 -39.11 -10.46
N VAL A 292 11.62 -38.23 -10.04
CA VAL A 292 10.20 -38.33 -10.39
C VAL A 292 9.90 -37.50 -11.62
N LEU A 293 10.14 -36.20 -11.57
CA LEU A 293 9.70 -35.35 -12.66
C LEU A 293 10.53 -35.54 -13.93
N ARG A 294 11.86 -35.54 -13.84
CA ARG A 294 12.74 -35.69 -15.02
C ARG A 294 12.77 -37.11 -15.57
N ASP A 295 13.06 -38.08 -14.71
CA ASP A 295 13.34 -39.44 -15.15
C ASP A 295 12.04 -40.22 -15.42
N GLN A 296 11.02 -40.12 -14.55
CA GLN A 296 9.74 -40.83 -14.72
C GLN A 296 8.72 -40.05 -15.57
N LYS A 297 8.37 -38.81 -15.19
CA LYS A 297 7.34 -38.01 -15.89
C LYS A 297 7.87 -37.33 -17.15
N GLY A 298 9.18 -37.29 -17.34
CA GLY A 298 9.78 -36.72 -18.55
C GLY A 298 9.62 -35.22 -18.68
N ILE A 299 9.76 -34.53 -17.56
CA ILE A 299 9.67 -33.10 -17.46
C ILE A 299 11.10 -32.53 -17.48
N GLY A 300 11.35 -31.60 -18.39
CA GLY A 300 12.66 -31.00 -18.60
C GLY A 300 12.78 -29.67 -17.87
N PHE A 301 13.92 -29.47 -17.21
CA PHE A 301 14.24 -28.21 -16.53
C PHE A 301 15.66 -27.81 -16.90
N ASP A 302 15.89 -26.51 -17.09
CA ASP A 302 17.24 -25.97 -16.97
C ASP A 302 17.61 -25.81 -15.49
N VAL A 303 18.91 -25.91 -15.20
CA VAL A 303 19.45 -25.88 -13.83
C VAL A 303 19.12 -24.56 -13.14
N ASP A 304 19.20 -23.43 -13.87
CA ASP A 304 18.93 -22.11 -13.31
C ASP A 304 17.46 -21.97 -12.87
N THR A 305 16.52 -22.50 -13.66
CA THR A 305 15.09 -22.52 -13.31
C THR A 305 14.79 -23.44 -12.14
N LEU A 306 15.50 -24.57 -12.00
CA LEU A 306 15.36 -25.46 -10.84
C LEU A 306 15.79 -24.75 -9.55
N ASP A 307 16.98 -24.14 -9.55
CA ASP A 307 17.48 -23.41 -8.38
C ASP A 307 16.52 -22.26 -7.97
N GLU A 308 15.97 -21.55 -8.96
CA GLU A 308 14.99 -20.49 -8.70
C GLU A 308 13.67 -21.05 -8.14
N LEU A 309 13.16 -22.15 -8.69
CA LEU A 309 11.96 -22.82 -8.20
C LEU A 309 12.18 -23.35 -6.79
N GLU A 310 13.27 -24.05 -6.52
CA GLU A 310 13.61 -24.57 -5.19
C GLU A 310 13.65 -23.45 -4.15
N LEU A 311 14.31 -22.33 -4.47
CA LEU A 311 14.35 -21.16 -3.59
C LEU A 311 12.94 -20.61 -3.31
N ARG A 312 12.09 -20.49 -4.33
CA ARG A 312 10.70 -20.03 -4.17
C ARG A 312 9.87 -21.00 -3.33
N ILE A 313 10.04 -22.31 -3.53
CA ILE A 313 9.37 -23.37 -2.77
C ILE A 313 9.79 -23.30 -1.30
N MET A 314 11.09 -23.18 -1.02
CA MET A 314 11.61 -23.07 0.35
C MET A 314 11.11 -21.81 1.07
N ASN A 315 11.06 -20.67 0.36
CA ASN A 315 10.50 -19.44 0.91
C ASN A 315 9.00 -19.58 1.21
N LEU A 316 8.23 -20.22 0.32
CA LEU A 316 6.81 -20.50 0.55
C LEU A 316 6.61 -21.46 1.73
N ALA A 317 7.42 -22.51 1.83
CA ALA A 317 7.34 -23.45 2.95
C ALA A 317 7.61 -22.75 4.28
N ARG A 318 8.61 -21.85 4.32
CA ARG A 318 8.93 -21.03 5.51
C ARG A 318 7.79 -20.11 5.93
N ALA A 319 7.17 -19.48 4.94
CA ALA A 319 6.04 -18.60 5.11
C ALA A 319 4.81 -19.32 5.70
N ARG A 320 4.49 -20.49 5.17
CA ARG A 320 3.25 -21.22 5.48
C ARG A 320 3.33 -22.16 6.67
N PHE A 321 4.52 -22.68 6.96
CA PHE A 321 4.73 -23.64 8.04
C PHE A 321 5.72 -23.08 9.07
N PRO A 322 5.42 -21.95 9.75
CA PRO A 322 6.28 -21.43 10.81
C PRO A 322 6.32 -22.46 11.94
N ALA A 323 7.47 -23.13 12.09
CA ALA A 323 7.71 -24.16 13.10
C ALA A 323 7.99 -23.55 14.47
#